data_AF-A0A382HMH3-F1
#
_entry.id   AF-A0A382HMH3-F1
#
_cell.length_a   1.000
_cell.length_b   1.000
_cell.length_c   1.000
_cell.angle_alpha   90.00
_cell.angle_beta   90.00
_cell.angle_gamma   90.00
#
_symmetry.space_group_name_H-M   'P 1'
#
loop_
_entity.id
_entity.type
_entity.pdbx_description
1 polymer ?
#
loop_
_entity_poly.entity_id
_entity_poly.type
_entity_poly.pdbx_seq_one_letter_code
_entity_poly.pdbx_strand_id
1 'polypeptide(L)'
;MRDTLRGVALVGLGLLTVPALVRVPSAVEACGAPAASETARGHVFEDTNGNGGRDAGEPGVSGVAVSNGCAVTVTDDGGAYAVAVAPGQILFITKPSRYAVAVDEHNVAQFFYRHYPAGTPTTVEGSPVGWRFPVVEATGPLPAAVDFPLYPLEAASDRFLAHGFADPQARFDVSQDMLREDLINTLMGNPYGVQFGLTMGDVANDNLAIYDRHKRMMGLLDVPQWYLPGNHDLNYASPDERLANETYKRHFGPTYYSFDHGNVHFVALNNVEYAGAGADGRNGGYRGY
;
A
#
# COMPACT_ATOMS: atom_id res chain seq x y z
N MET A 1 83.28 14.13 17.51
CA MET A 1 82.55 15.41 17.65
C MET A 1 81.13 15.13 17.20
N ARG A 2 80.24 14.79 18.13
CA ARG A 2 79.28 15.68 18.82
C ARG A 2 78.29 16.37 17.87
N ASP A 3 77.02 16.26 18.28
CA ASP A 3 75.85 17.10 17.96
C ASP A 3 74.99 16.65 16.76
N THR A 4 73.65 16.60 16.81
CA THR A 4 72.63 16.76 17.87
C THR A 4 71.29 16.27 17.31
N LEU A 5 70.44 15.73 18.18
CA LEU A 5 69.01 15.45 17.96
C LEU A 5 68.21 16.71 17.59
N ARG A 6 67.25 16.61 16.66
CA ARG A 6 65.90 17.20 16.78
C ARG A 6 64.88 16.38 15.97
N GLY A 7 64.09 15.57 16.67
CA GLY A 7 62.86 14.98 16.14
C GLY A 7 61.73 16.00 16.22
N VAL A 8 60.99 16.16 15.13
CA VAL A 8 59.72 16.90 15.08
C VAL A 8 58.60 15.88 15.20
N ALA A 9 57.86 15.92 16.31
CA ALA A 9 56.63 15.18 16.47
C ALA A 9 55.48 15.99 15.83
N LEU A 10 54.93 15.50 14.71
CA LEU A 10 53.64 15.97 14.20
C LEU A 10 52.54 15.36 15.08
N VAL A 11 51.86 16.19 15.88
CA VAL A 11 50.60 15.81 16.52
C VAL A 11 49.51 16.00 15.46
N GLY A 12 49.15 14.91 14.78
CA GLY A 12 47.95 14.87 13.95
C GLY A 12 46.72 14.78 14.85
N LEU A 13 45.95 15.86 14.97
CA LEU A 13 44.58 15.81 15.50
C LEU A 13 43.73 14.99 14.52
N GLY A 14 43.55 13.70 14.78
CA GLY A 14 42.54 12.90 14.12
C GLY A 14 41.16 13.36 14.59
N LEU A 15 40.43 14.08 13.74
CA LEU A 15 38.97 14.19 13.92
C LEU A 15 38.39 12.81 13.66
N LEU A 16 38.11 12.06 14.72
CA LEU A 16 37.15 10.96 14.67
C LEU A 16 35.77 11.58 14.45
N THR A 17 35.34 11.66 13.20
CA THR A 17 33.93 11.80 12.87
C THR A 17 33.24 10.50 13.28
N VAL A 18 32.60 10.50 14.44
CA VAL A 18 31.64 9.46 14.80
C VAL A 18 30.51 9.57 13.76
N PRO A 19 30.27 8.57 12.91
CA PRO A 19 29.10 8.62 12.04
C PRO A 19 27.89 8.68 12.97
N ALA A 20 27.09 9.74 12.82
CA ALA A 20 25.82 9.81 13.51
C ALA A 20 25.04 8.56 13.10
N LEU A 21 24.78 7.65 14.06
CA LEU A 21 23.78 6.62 13.87
C LEU A 21 22.46 7.35 13.64
N VAL A 22 22.07 7.48 12.37
CA VAL A 22 20.71 7.86 12.02
C VAL A 22 19.85 6.71 12.51
N ARG A 23 19.14 6.96 13.61
CA ARG A 23 18.20 6.01 14.18
C ARG A 23 17.07 5.88 13.17
N VAL A 24 17.03 4.75 12.46
CA VAL A 24 15.86 4.41 11.64
C VAL A 24 14.72 4.21 12.64
N PRO A 25 13.66 5.03 12.60
CA PRO A 25 12.52 4.77 13.46
C PRO A 25 11.99 3.39 13.12
N SER A 26 11.90 2.51 14.13
CA SER A 26 11.29 1.20 13.94
C SER A 26 9.84 1.37 13.45
N ALA A 27 9.27 0.37 12.76
CA ALA A 27 7.85 0.38 12.39
C ALA A 27 6.90 0.68 13.59
N VAL A 28 7.35 0.40 14.82
CA VAL A 28 6.66 0.73 16.07
C VAL A 28 6.56 2.24 16.32
N GLU A 29 7.55 3.03 15.91
CA GLU A 29 7.58 4.50 16.05
C GLU A 29 6.62 5.19 15.05
N ALA A 30 6.39 4.58 13.88
CA ALA A 30 5.40 5.04 12.90
C ALA A 30 3.95 4.83 13.35
N CYS A 31 3.72 3.95 14.33
CA CYS A 31 2.43 3.49 14.82
C CYS A 31 2.05 3.98 16.22
N GLY A 32 2.83 4.89 16.81
CA GLY A 32 2.40 5.60 18.03
C GLY A 32 1.06 6.31 17.79
N ALA A 33 0.11 6.20 18.73
CA ALA A 33 -1.22 6.81 18.59
C ALA A 33 -1.07 8.32 18.33
N PRO A 34 -1.36 8.82 17.10
CA PRO A 34 -1.18 10.21 16.80
C PRO A 34 -2.13 11.05 17.65
N ALA A 35 -1.71 12.24 18.08
CA ALA A 35 -2.52 13.13 18.92
C ALA A 35 -3.90 13.50 18.30
N ALA A 36 -4.11 13.21 17.02
CA ALA A 36 -5.32 13.48 16.25
C ALA A 36 -6.07 12.19 15.81
N SER A 37 -5.92 11.06 16.53
CA SER A 37 -6.66 9.84 16.20
C SER A 37 -8.14 9.93 16.61
N GLU A 38 -9.03 9.57 15.70
CA GLU A 38 -10.45 9.33 15.93
C GLU A 38 -10.73 7.83 16.10
N THR A 39 -11.97 7.43 16.40
CA THR A 39 -12.36 6.00 16.43
C THR A 39 -13.23 5.67 15.24
N ALA A 40 -12.70 4.92 14.27
CA ALA A 40 -13.49 4.31 13.22
C ALA A 40 -14.34 3.17 13.79
N ARG A 41 -15.59 3.10 13.35
CA ARG A 41 -16.56 2.07 13.70
C ARG A 41 -17.30 1.65 12.45
N GLY A 42 -17.78 0.41 12.43
CA GLY A 42 -18.60 -0.11 11.35
C GLY A 42 -18.83 -1.60 11.52
N HIS A 43 -19.32 -2.23 10.46
CA HIS A 43 -19.58 -3.66 10.39
C HIS A 43 -18.89 -4.28 9.20
N VAL A 44 -18.40 -5.51 9.38
CA VAL A 44 -18.18 -6.43 8.27
C VAL A 44 -19.41 -7.32 8.18
N PHE A 45 -20.02 -7.44 7.01
CA PHE A 45 -21.31 -8.12 6.83
C PHE A 45 -21.37 -8.85 5.49
N GLU A 46 -22.26 -9.85 5.40
CA GLU A 46 -22.55 -10.52 4.14
C GLU A 46 -23.52 -9.68 3.31
N ASP A 47 -23.03 -9.11 2.22
CA ASP A 47 -23.85 -8.39 1.25
C ASP A 47 -24.53 -9.41 0.33
N THR A 48 -25.77 -9.76 0.70
CA THR A 48 -26.52 -10.85 0.07
C THR A 48 -27.26 -10.41 -1.19
N ASN A 49 -27.49 -9.10 -1.34
CA ASN A 49 -28.21 -8.54 -2.47
C ASN A 49 -27.29 -7.82 -3.48
N GLY A 50 -26.03 -7.64 -3.14
CA GLY A 50 -24.99 -7.15 -4.04
C GLY A 50 -24.90 -5.63 -4.13
N ASN A 51 -25.50 -4.87 -3.20
CA ASN A 51 -25.64 -3.41 -3.33
C ASN A 51 -24.53 -2.59 -2.63
N GLY A 52 -23.66 -3.24 -1.87
CA GLY A 52 -22.53 -2.67 -1.14
C GLY A 52 -22.90 -1.93 0.16
N GLY A 53 -24.19 -1.81 0.48
CA GLY A 53 -24.70 -1.20 1.70
C GLY A 53 -25.23 -2.25 2.66
N ARG A 54 -25.20 -1.97 3.97
CA ARG A 54 -25.72 -2.91 4.97
C ARG A 54 -27.23 -2.77 5.11
N ASP A 55 -27.95 -3.81 4.71
CA ASP A 55 -29.41 -3.87 4.78
C ASP A 55 -29.96 -4.68 5.96
N ALA A 56 -31.24 -4.50 6.24
CA ALA A 56 -31.94 -5.28 7.26
C ALA A 56 -31.99 -6.76 6.85
N GLY A 57 -31.45 -7.64 7.71
CA GLY A 57 -31.41 -9.08 7.48
C GLY A 57 -30.07 -9.58 6.97
N GLU A 58 -29.14 -8.69 6.61
CA GLU A 58 -27.78 -9.06 6.25
C GLU A 58 -26.95 -9.38 7.49
N PRO A 59 -26.43 -10.61 7.61
CA PRO A 59 -25.71 -11.04 8.80
C PRO A 59 -24.35 -10.36 8.88
N GLY A 60 -23.94 -10.01 10.09
CA GLY A 60 -22.56 -9.62 10.36
C GLY A 60 -21.61 -10.82 10.26
N VAL A 61 -20.37 -10.56 9.85
CA VAL A 61 -19.32 -11.58 9.79
C VAL A 61 -18.39 -11.42 10.98
N SER A 62 -18.45 -12.37 11.91
CA SER A 62 -17.62 -12.42 13.12
C SER A 62 -16.18 -12.86 12.81
N GLY A 63 -15.24 -12.45 13.66
CA GLY A 63 -13.86 -12.93 13.58
C GLY A 63 -13.01 -12.31 12.47
N VAL A 64 -13.51 -11.28 11.77
CA VAL A 64 -12.77 -10.61 10.70
C VAL A 64 -11.79 -9.60 11.30
N ALA A 65 -10.51 -9.74 10.96
CA ALA A 65 -9.49 -8.78 11.37
C ALA A 65 -9.66 -7.46 10.61
N VAL A 66 -9.71 -6.35 11.35
CA VAL A 66 -9.77 -4.98 10.81
C VAL A 66 -8.55 -4.21 11.30
N SER A 67 -7.80 -3.60 10.38
CA SER A 67 -6.54 -2.92 10.69
C SER A 67 -6.44 -1.54 10.07
N ASN A 68 -5.79 -0.62 10.77
CA ASN A 68 -5.39 0.70 10.25
C ASN A 68 -3.91 0.71 9.79
N GLY A 69 -3.27 -0.46 9.67
CA GLY A 69 -1.84 -0.63 9.38
C GLY A 69 -0.93 -0.63 10.62
N CYS A 70 -1.47 -0.31 11.81
CA CYS A 70 -0.70 -0.18 13.06
C CYS A 70 -1.29 -0.98 14.23
N ALA A 71 -2.62 -1.03 14.30
CA ALA A 71 -3.39 -1.81 15.24
C ALA A 71 -4.30 -2.76 14.47
N VAL A 72 -4.68 -3.84 15.13
CA VAL A 72 -5.65 -4.82 14.63
C VAL A 72 -6.73 -4.99 15.69
N THR A 73 -7.98 -4.93 15.27
CA THR A 73 -9.15 -5.36 16.04
C THR A 73 -9.84 -6.50 15.30
N VAL A 74 -10.80 -7.14 15.93
CA VAL A 74 -11.57 -8.26 15.35
C VAL A 74 -13.05 -7.96 15.51
N THR A 75 -13.85 -8.27 14.49
CA THR A 75 -15.30 -8.10 14.56
C THR A 75 -15.94 -9.02 15.60
N ASP A 76 -16.97 -8.50 16.27
CA ASP A 76 -17.78 -9.29 17.20
C ASP A 76 -18.78 -10.22 16.49
N ASP A 77 -19.61 -10.93 17.25
CA ASP A 77 -20.63 -11.86 16.73
C ASP A 77 -21.66 -11.20 15.80
N GLY A 78 -21.83 -9.87 15.90
CA GLY A 78 -22.68 -9.06 15.02
C GLY A 78 -21.93 -8.43 13.86
N GLY A 79 -20.65 -8.74 13.67
CA GLY A 79 -19.79 -8.15 12.65
C GLY A 79 -19.27 -6.75 12.99
N ALA A 80 -19.58 -6.21 14.16
CA ALA A 80 -19.22 -4.85 14.52
C ALA A 80 -17.75 -4.75 14.96
N TYR A 81 -17.11 -3.63 14.65
CA TYR A 81 -15.74 -3.35 15.08
C TYR A 81 -15.56 -1.88 15.51
N ALA A 82 -14.49 -1.63 16.26
CA ALA A 82 -14.00 -0.29 16.54
C ALA A 82 -12.49 -0.28 16.63
N VAL A 83 -11.84 0.69 15.98
CA VAL A 83 -10.37 0.86 15.99
C VAL A 83 -10.00 2.33 15.85
N ALA A 84 -8.89 2.75 16.46
CA ALA A 84 -8.37 4.09 16.28
C ALA A 84 -7.96 4.30 14.81
N VAL A 85 -8.19 5.49 14.26
CA VAL A 85 -7.71 5.88 12.93
C VAL A 85 -7.24 7.33 12.98
N ALA A 86 -6.07 7.59 12.42
CA ALA A 86 -5.48 8.93 12.33
C ALA A 86 -5.44 9.40 10.87
N PRO A 87 -5.44 10.72 10.63
CA PRO A 87 -5.31 11.28 9.28
C PRO A 87 -4.10 10.69 8.55
N GLY A 88 -4.32 10.24 7.32
CA GLY A 88 -3.31 9.58 6.48
C GLY A 88 -3.24 8.06 6.64
N GLN A 89 -4.06 7.45 7.50
CA GLN A 89 -4.15 5.99 7.62
C GLN A 89 -5.22 5.42 6.68
N ILE A 90 -5.03 4.15 6.33
CA ILE A 90 -5.97 3.37 5.54
C ILE A 90 -6.47 2.24 6.43
N LEU A 91 -7.77 2.19 6.64
CA LEU A 91 -8.47 1.13 7.34
C LEU A 91 -8.79 0.02 6.35
N PHE A 92 -8.53 -1.24 6.67
CA PHE A 92 -8.79 -2.37 5.77
C PHE A 92 -9.12 -3.64 6.55
N ILE A 93 -9.76 -4.59 5.87
CA ILE A 93 -10.05 -5.92 6.43
C ILE A 93 -9.07 -6.97 5.90
N THR A 94 -8.83 -8.01 6.70
CA THR A 94 -8.34 -9.28 6.16
C THR A 94 -9.52 -10.03 5.58
N LYS A 95 -9.66 -10.03 4.25
CA LYS A 95 -10.76 -10.73 3.57
C LYS A 95 -10.74 -12.22 3.92
N PRO A 96 -11.79 -12.80 4.53
CA PRO A 96 -11.81 -14.22 4.86
C PRO A 96 -11.96 -15.13 3.62
N SER A 97 -11.62 -16.42 3.75
CA SER A 97 -11.44 -17.34 2.61
C SER A 97 -12.72 -17.71 1.86
N ARG A 98 -13.88 -17.56 2.50
CA ARG A 98 -15.19 -17.92 1.94
C ARG A 98 -15.93 -16.75 1.28
N TYR A 99 -15.27 -15.59 1.18
CA TYR A 99 -15.86 -14.37 0.63
C TYR A 99 -15.00 -13.74 -0.46
N ALA A 100 -15.66 -13.02 -1.36
CA ALA A 100 -15.09 -11.99 -2.22
C ALA A 100 -15.28 -10.61 -1.58
N VAL A 101 -14.54 -9.63 -2.10
CA VAL A 101 -14.74 -8.20 -1.85
C VAL A 101 -15.21 -7.54 -3.15
N ALA A 102 -15.80 -6.36 -3.04
CA ALA A 102 -16.10 -5.56 -4.23
C ALA A 102 -14.81 -5.25 -5.00
N VAL A 103 -14.95 -4.94 -6.28
CA VAL A 103 -13.86 -4.47 -7.14
C VAL A 103 -14.27 -3.16 -7.82
N ASP A 104 -13.28 -2.34 -8.18
CA ASP A 104 -13.52 -1.16 -9.02
C ASP A 104 -13.76 -1.55 -10.49
N GLU A 105 -14.01 -0.56 -11.35
CA GLU A 105 -14.21 -0.74 -12.79
C GLU A 105 -13.00 -1.35 -13.55
N HIS A 106 -11.88 -1.56 -12.85
CA HIS A 106 -10.65 -2.16 -13.35
C HIS A 106 -10.28 -3.43 -12.60
N ASN A 107 -11.24 -4.02 -11.89
CA ASN A 107 -11.09 -5.22 -11.09
C ASN A 107 -10.13 -5.08 -9.90
N VAL A 108 -9.78 -3.87 -9.46
CA VAL A 108 -8.95 -3.68 -8.25
C VAL A 108 -9.79 -3.91 -7.00
N ALA A 109 -9.33 -4.80 -6.12
CA ALA A 109 -10.03 -5.15 -4.88
C ALA A 109 -10.30 -3.95 -3.96
N GLN A 110 -11.56 -3.79 -3.53
CA GLN A 110 -12.05 -2.71 -2.66
C GLN A 110 -12.34 -3.24 -1.25
N PHE A 111 -11.30 -3.39 -0.44
CA PHE A 111 -11.36 -3.96 0.92
C PHE A 111 -10.94 -2.97 2.01
N PHE A 112 -10.91 -1.68 1.68
CA PHE A 112 -10.32 -0.64 2.50
C PHE A 112 -11.04 0.71 2.39
N TYR A 113 -10.81 1.57 3.39
CA TYR A 113 -11.24 2.96 3.46
C TYR A 113 -10.03 3.85 3.75
N ARG A 114 -9.85 4.90 2.96
CA ARG A 114 -8.78 5.90 3.14
C ARG A 114 -9.29 7.00 4.08
N HIS A 115 -8.61 7.24 5.19
CA HIS A 115 -8.94 8.34 6.10
C HIS A 115 -7.97 9.50 5.91
N TYR A 116 -8.29 10.39 4.97
CA TYR A 116 -7.49 11.56 4.60
C TYR A 116 -8.36 12.82 4.65
N PRO A 117 -8.81 13.25 5.85
CA PRO A 117 -9.83 14.30 5.95
C PRO A 117 -9.43 15.62 5.29
N ALA A 118 -8.14 15.94 5.26
CA ALA A 118 -7.58 17.11 4.59
C ALA A 118 -6.79 16.78 3.30
N GLY A 119 -6.80 15.52 2.85
CA GLY A 119 -5.97 15.02 1.76
C GLY A 119 -4.52 14.76 2.19
N THR A 120 -3.69 14.31 1.26
CA THR A 120 -2.24 14.22 1.46
C THR A 120 -1.66 15.63 1.71
N PRO A 121 -0.77 15.82 2.71
CA PRO A 121 -0.20 17.13 3.02
C PRO A 121 0.46 17.81 1.81
N THR A 122 0.17 19.10 1.63
CA THR A 122 0.84 19.97 0.64
C THR A 122 1.95 20.83 1.25
N THR A 123 2.10 20.77 2.57
CA THR A 123 3.17 21.42 3.34
C THR A 123 3.63 20.47 4.44
N VAL A 124 4.94 20.25 4.57
CA VAL A 124 5.56 19.44 5.63
C VAL A 124 6.64 20.27 6.29
N GLU A 125 6.60 20.38 7.62
CA GLU A 125 7.53 21.22 8.41
C GLU A 125 7.64 22.67 7.91
N GLY A 126 6.52 23.24 7.44
CA GLY A 126 6.47 24.60 6.90
C GLY A 126 6.98 24.77 5.47
N SER A 127 7.47 23.70 4.84
CA SER A 127 7.94 23.71 3.46
C SER A 127 6.86 23.14 2.51
N PRO A 128 6.56 23.82 1.37
CA PRO A 128 5.60 23.30 0.40
C PRO A 128 6.14 22.02 -0.27
N VAL A 129 5.26 21.05 -0.50
CA VAL A 129 5.57 19.80 -1.20
C VAL A 129 5.00 19.87 -2.61
N GLY A 130 5.88 19.90 -3.61
CA GLY A 130 5.53 19.90 -5.03
C GLY A 130 5.37 18.49 -5.58
N TRP A 131 4.27 17.81 -5.25
CA TRP A 131 4.01 16.43 -5.68
C TRP A 131 4.17 16.25 -7.20
N ARG A 132 4.98 15.26 -7.61
CA ARG A 132 5.25 14.98 -9.04
C ARG A 132 4.05 14.36 -9.77
N PHE A 133 3.23 13.64 -9.02
CA PHE A 133 2.03 12.95 -9.50
C PHE A 133 0.88 13.21 -8.52
N PRO A 134 -0.39 13.05 -8.96
CA PRO A 134 -1.54 13.18 -8.08
C PRO A 134 -1.42 12.28 -6.83
N VAL A 135 -1.87 12.82 -5.70
CA VAL A 135 -1.87 12.15 -4.39
C VAL A 135 -3.31 12.05 -3.86
N VAL A 136 -3.49 11.44 -2.68
CA VAL A 136 -4.83 11.25 -2.11
C VAL A 136 -5.49 12.61 -1.86
N GLU A 137 -6.66 12.83 -2.45
CA GLU A 137 -7.47 14.02 -2.23
C GLU A 137 -8.19 13.96 -0.88
N ALA A 138 -8.76 15.08 -0.43
CA ALA A 138 -9.50 15.13 0.82
C ALA A 138 -10.71 14.20 0.80
N THR A 139 -10.77 13.26 1.73
CA THR A 139 -11.88 12.32 1.90
C THR A 139 -13.03 12.92 2.71
N GLY A 140 -12.82 14.09 3.32
CA GLY A 140 -13.74 14.68 4.27
C GLY A 140 -13.68 14.02 5.65
N PRO A 141 -14.55 14.45 6.59
CA PRO A 141 -14.57 13.92 7.95
C PRO A 141 -14.81 12.40 7.97
N LEU A 142 -14.37 11.73 9.04
CA LEU A 142 -14.68 10.33 9.26
C LEU A 142 -16.21 10.11 9.22
N PRO A 143 -16.73 9.20 8.38
CA PRO A 143 -18.16 8.91 8.35
C PRO A 143 -18.62 8.24 9.65
N ALA A 144 -19.93 8.28 9.90
CA ALA A 144 -20.53 7.67 11.10
C ALA A 144 -20.29 6.15 11.19
N ALA A 145 -20.18 5.49 10.04
CA ALA A 145 -19.81 4.09 9.90
C ALA A 145 -18.91 3.90 8.68
N VAL A 146 -17.92 3.01 8.80
CA VAL A 146 -17.11 2.48 7.71
C VAL A 146 -17.41 1.00 7.61
N ASP A 147 -18.36 0.63 6.77
CA ASP A 147 -18.77 -0.77 6.62
C ASP A 147 -17.99 -1.47 5.50
N PHE A 148 -17.79 -2.79 5.64
CA PHE A 148 -17.11 -3.62 4.65
C PHE A 148 -18.04 -4.76 4.20
N PRO A 149 -18.64 -4.68 3.01
CA PRO A 149 -19.43 -5.76 2.46
C PRO A 149 -18.53 -6.93 2.04
N LEU A 150 -18.98 -8.14 2.32
CA LEU A 150 -18.39 -9.39 1.87
C LEU A 150 -19.40 -10.17 1.03
N TYR A 151 -18.94 -10.71 -0.10
CA TYR A 151 -19.78 -11.45 -1.05
C TYR A 151 -19.53 -12.95 -0.89
N PRO A 152 -20.50 -13.75 -0.42
CA PRO A 152 -20.29 -15.19 -0.24
C PRO A 152 -19.89 -15.89 -1.54
N LEU A 153 -18.85 -16.74 -1.48
CA LEU A 153 -18.43 -17.56 -2.62
C LEU A 153 -19.21 -18.89 -2.63
N GLU A 154 -20.13 -19.06 -3.59
CA GLU A 154 -20.98 -20.26 -3.69
C GLU A 154 -20.19 -21.58 -3.79
N ALA A 155 -19.01 -21.55 -4.41
CA ALA A 155 -18.14 -22.71 -4.62
C ALA A 155 -16.75 -22.51 -4.02
N ALA A 156 -16.67 -22.04 -2.77
CA ALA A 156 -15.39 -21.86 -2.10
C ALA A 156 -14.61 -23.20 -2.01
N SER A 157 -13.38 -23.20 -2.54
CA SER A 157 -12.52 -24.38 -2.64
C SER A 157 -11.18 -24.12 -1.97
N ASP A 158 -10.60 -25.15 -1.37
CA ASP A 158 -9.26 -25.10 -0.81
C ASP A 158 -8.18 -25.10 -1.91
N ARG A 159 -8.55 -25.49 -3.15
CA ARG A 159 -7.71 -25.42 -4.34
C ARG A 159 -8.11 -24.22 -5.18
N PHE A 160 -7.13 -23.42 -5.56
CA PHE A 160 -7.28 -22.27 -6.44
C PHE A 160 -6.09 -22.15 -7.38
N LEU A 161 -6.28 -21.40 -8.47
CA LEU A 161 -5.22 -20.90 -9.32
C LEU A 161 -5.20 -19.38 -9.19
N ALA A 162 -4.03 -18.79 -9.23
CA ALA A 162 -3.82 -17.35 -9.20
C ALA A 162 -2.68 -16.98 -10.16
N HIS A 163 -2.75 -15.78 -10.73
CA HIS A 163 -1.60 -15.21 -11.43
C HIS A 163 -0.73 -14.43 -10.45
N GLY A 164 0.58 -14.56 -10.58
CA GLY A 164 1.56 -13.74 -9.89
C GLY A 164 2.44 -13.03 -10.90
N PHE A 165 2.49 -11.71 -10.82
CA PHE A 165 3.32 -10.83 -11.62
C PHE A 165 4.23 -10.04 -10.69
N ALA A 166 5.45 -9.81 -11.12
CA ALA A 166 6.36 -8.87 -10.50
C ALA A 166 7.07 -8.10 -11.62
N ASP A 167 7.39 -6.83 -11.36
CA ASP A 167 8.21 -6.02 -12.23
C ASP A 167 7.66 -5.84 -13.67
N PRO A 168 6.35 -5.53 -13.88
CA PRO A 168 5.90 -5.12 -15.21
C PRO A 168 6.64 -3.87 -15.69
N GLN A 169 7.05 -2.97 -14.76
CA GLN A 169 7.98 -1.86 -14.98
C GLN A 169 7.72 -1.01 -16.23
N ALA A 170 6.45 -0.91 -16.63
CA ALA A 170 6.10 -0.08 -17.76
C ALA A 170 6.24 1.39 -17.36
N ARG A 171 6.93 2.16 -18.19
CA ARG A 171 7.23 3.58 -17.94
C ARG A 171 6.35 4.51 -18.75
N PHE A 172 6.10 4.16 -20.00
CA PHE A 172 5.37 4.98 -20.96
C PHE A 172 4.33 4.15 -21.69
N ASP A 173 3.51 4.83 -22.48
CA ASP A 173 2.46 4.23 -23.31
C ASP A 173 2.96 3.06 -24.17
N VAL A 174 4.12 3.21 -24.82
CA VAL A 174 4.72 2.15 -25.65
C VAL A 174 5.08 0.91 -24.83
N SER A 175 5.64 1.08 -23.62
CA SER A 175 5.94 -0.08 -22.75
C SER A 175 4.66 -0.72 -22.18
N GLN A 176 3.57 0.02 -22.03
CA GLN A 176 2.27 -0.58 -21.71
C GLN A 176 1.71 -1.38 -22.90
N ASP A 177 1.96 -0.94 -24.14
CA ASP A 177 1.61 -1.75 -25.32
C ASP A 177 2.42 -3.04 -25.39
N MET A 178 3.70 -3.03 -25.00
CA MET A 178 4.49 -4.25 -24.88
C MET A 178 3.92 -5.18 -23.81
N LEU A 179 3.59 -4.66 -22.63
CA LEU A 179 2.90 -5.44 -21.58
C LEU A 179 1.58 -6.04 -22.09
N ARG A 180 0.82 -5.28 -22.89
CA ARG A 180 -0.43 -5.76 -23.48
C ARG A 180 -0.20 -6.92 -24.44
N GLU A 181 0.77 -6.80 -25.34
CA GLU A 181 1.06 -7.85 -26.33
C GLU A 181 1.61 -9.13 -25.67
N ASP A 182 2.56 -8.98 -24.74
CA ASP A 182 3.27 -10.12 -24.15
C ASP A 182 2.45 -10.81 -23.05
N LEU A 183 1.72 -10.03 -22.25
CA LEU A 183 1.01 -10.54 -21.08
C LEU A 183 -0.50 -10.57 -21.33
N ILE A 184 -1.11 -9.40 -21.51
CA ILE A 184 -2.57 -9.26 -21.44
C ILE A 184 -3.23 -10.10 -22.53
N ASN A 185 -2.81 -9.98 -23.79
CA ASN A 185 -3.38 -10.70 -24.92
C ASN A 185 -3.38 -12.24 -24.71
N THR A 186 -2.40 -12.77 -23.97
CA THR A 186 -2.27 -14.21 -23.71
C THR A 186 -3.16 -14.70 -22.57
N LEU A 187 -3.58 -13.79 -21.68
CA LEU A 187 -4.33 -14.09 -20.46
C LEU A 187 -5.77 -13.54 -20.48
N MET A 188 -6.13 -12.75 -21.51
CA MET A 188 -7.50 -12.26 -21.71
C MET A 188 -8.50 -13.42 -21.75
N GLY A 189 -9.66 -13.22 -21.13
CA GLY A 189 -10.70 -14.25 -21.03
C GLY A 189 -10.38 -15.37 -20.04
N ASN A 190 -9.37 -15.18 -19.19
CA ASN A 190 -9.00 -16.09 -18.10
C ASN A 190 -8.84 -17.56 -18.57
N PRO A 191 -7.92 -17.86 -19.50
CA PRO A 191 -7.80 -19.17 -20.13
C PRO A 191 -7.41 -20.30 -19.16
N TYR A 192 -6.87 -19.94 -18.00
CA TYR A 192 -6.46 -20.89 -16.96
C TYR A 192 -7.46 -21.00 -15.80
N GLY A 193 -8.56 -20.24 -15.82
CA GLY A 193 -9.53 -20.24 -14.73
C GLY A 193 -8.94 -19.81 -13.39
N VAL A 194 -8.05 -18.81 -13.40
CA VAL A 194 -7.50 -18.23 -12.15
C VAL A 194 -8.58 -17.45 -11.42
N GLN A 195 -8.44 -17.31 -10.10
CA GLN A 195 -9.42 -16.64 -9.24
C GLN A 195 -9.03 -15.21 -8.89
N PHE A 196 -7.75 -14.85 -9.03
CA PHE A 196 -7.23 -13.49 -8.84
C PHE A 196 -5.83 -13.35 -9.43
N GLY A 197 -5.39 -12.10 -9.62
CA GLY A 197 -4.03 -11.72 -9.99
C GLY A 197 -3.35 -10.93 -8.87
N LEU A 198 -2.04 -11.14 -8.71
CA LEU A 198 -1.16 -10.38 -7.82
C LEU A 198 -0.12 -9.65 -8.67
N THR A 199 0.07 -8.35 -8.48
CA THR A 199 1.20 -7.59 -9.02
C THR A 199 2.06 -7.09 -7.86
N MET A 200 3.22 -7.70 -7.65
CA MET A 200 3.95 -7.69 -6.38
C MET A 200 5.11 -6.69 -6.34
N GLY A 201 4.89 -5.49 -6.86
CA GLY A 201 5.87 -4.42 -6.91
C GLY A 201 6.31 -4.04 -8.31
N ASP A 202 6.91 -2.86 -8.40
CA ASP A 202 7.42 -2.22 -9.60
C ASP A 202 6.36 -2.21 -10.72
N VAL A 203 5.16 -1.79 -10.33
CA VAL A 203 3.98 -1.65 -11.18
C VAL A 203 4.27 -0.69 -12.33
N ALA A 204 4.93 0.43 -12.01
CA ALA A 204 5.48 1.38 -12.95
C ALA A 204 7.00 1.48 -12.81
N ASN A 205 7.64 2.08 -13.81
CA ASN A 205 9.06 2.44 -13.75
C ASN A 205 9.23 3.97 -13.61
N ASP A 206 9.15 4.46 -12.36
CA ASP A 206 9.29 5.87 -11.94
C ASP A 206 8.25 6.86 -12.49
N ASN A 207 7.44 6.46 -13.47
CA ASN A 207 6.41 7.29 -14.08
C ASN A 207 5.02 6.84 -13.64
N LEU A 208 4.58 7.33 -12.48
CA LEU A 208 3.32 6.91 -11.86
C LEU A 208 2.07 7.40 -12.62
N ALA A 209 2.23 8.31 -13.59
CA ALA A 209 1.15 8.71 -14.49
C ALA A 209 0.59 7.54 -15.33
N ILE A 210 1.31 6.41 -15.39
CA ILE A 210 0.89 5.23 -16.13
C ILE A 210 -0.13 4.36 -15.39
N TYR A 211 -0.35 4.56 -14.08
CA TYR A 211 -1.18 3.68 -13.25
C TYR A 211 -2.61 3.50 -13.77
N ASP A 212 -3.27 4.57 -14.23
CA ASP A 212 -4.63 4.44 -14.76
C ASP A 212 -4.68 3.59 -16.03
N ARG A 213 -3.67 3.73 -16.91
CA ARG A 213 -3.56 2.87 -18.09
C ARG A 213 -3.24 1.43 -17.68
N HIS A 214 -2.33 1.24 -16.73
CA HIS A 214 -1.98 -0.08 -16.22
C HIS A 214 -3.21 -0.80 -15.65
N LYS A 215 -3.97 -0.16 -14.76
CA LYS A 215 -5.23 -0.71 -14.21
C LYS A 215 -6.21 -1.11 -15.31
N ARG A 216 -6.42 -0.25 -16.31
CA ARG A 216 -7.28 -0.58 -17.46
C ARG A 216 -6.82 -1.82 -18.21
N MET A 217 -5.50 -2.00 -18.40
CA MET A 217 -4.95 -3.16 -19.10
C MET A 217 -5.05 -4.43 -18.26
N MET A 218 -4.65 -4.39 -16.99
CA MET A 218 -4.77 -5.53 -16.08
C MET A 218 -6.23 -5.93 -15.84
N GLY A 219 -7.15 -4.96 -15.84
CA GLY A 219 -8.59 -5.20 -15.72
C GLY A 219 -9.16 -6.10 -16.83
N LEU A 220 -8.54 -6.14 -18.02
CA LEU A 220 -8.95 -7.02 -19.13
C LEU A 220 -8.75 -8.52 -18.85
N LEU A 221 -8.00 -8.87 -17.79
CA LEU A 221 -7.88 -10.25 -17.32
C LEU A 221 -9.19 -10.79 -16.71
N ASP A 222 -10.12 -9.89 -16.38
CA ASP A 222 -11.45 -10.19 -15.84
C ASP A 222 -11.42 -11.04 -14.55
N VAL A 223 -10.45 -10.74 -13.69
CA VAL A 223 -10.31 -11.34 -12.35
C VAL A 223 -9.88 -10.26 -11.36
N PRO A 224 -10.21 -10.37 -10.06
CA PRO A 224 -9.75 -9.44 -9.03
C PRO A 224 -8.23 -9.26 -9.04
N GLN A 225 -7.78 -8.02 -8.95
CA GLN A 225 -6.39 -7.60 -8.98
C GLN A 225 -5.95 -7.06 -7.61
N TRP A 226 -4.83 -7.58 -7.10
CA TRP A 226 -4.20 -7.15 -5.86
C TRP A 226 -2.79 -6.63 -6.16
N TYR A 227 -2.39 -5.53 -5.52
CA TYR A 227 -1.14 -4.84 -5.83
C TYR A 227 -0.28 -4.67 -4.59
N LEU A 228 1.03 -4.61 -4.80
CA LEU A 228 2.01 -4.05 -3.89
C LEU A 228 2.85 -3.01 -4.63
N PRO A 229 3.32 -1.96 -3.94
CA PRO A 229 4.31 -1.06 -4.51
C PRO A 229 5.70 -1.70 -4.49
N GLY A 230 6.54 -1.35 -5.47
CA GLY A 230 7.98 -1.57 -5.44
C GLY A 230 8.76 -0.26 -5.32
N ASN A 231 10.07 -0.33 -5.56
CA ASN A 231 10.95 0.82 -5.45
C ASN A 231 10.76 1.84 -6.57
N HIS A 232 10.22 1.44 -7.71
CA HIS A 232 9.89 2.34 -8.81
C HIS A 232 8.49 2.96 -8.71
N ASP A 233 7.73 2.61 -7.66
CA ASP A 233 6.37 3.08 -7.39
C ASP A 233 6.32 4.24 -6.37
N LEU A 234 7.46 4.90 -6.15
CA LEU A 234 7.66 6.02 -5.23
C LEU A 234 7.42 7.37 -5.92
N ASN A 235 6.74 8.29 -5.22
CA ASN A 235 6.67 9.70 -5.61
C ASN A 235 7.90 10.42 -5.05
N TYR A 236 8.95 10.53 -5.88
CA TYR A 236 10.24 11.12 -5.48
C TYR A 236 10.21 12.59 -5.04
N ALA A 237 9.08 13.29 -5.21
CA ALA A 237 8.88 14.61 -4.62
C ALA A 237 8.52 14.58 -3.13
N SER A 238 8.29 13.39 -2.56
CA SER A 238 8.03 13.21 -1.13
C SER A 238 9.18 13.77 -0.28
N PRO A 239 8.88 14.45 0.83
CA PRO A 239 9.91 14.93 1.75
C PRO A 239 10.53 13.79 2.58
N ASP A 240 9.81 12.69 2.79
CA ASP A 240 10.20 11.57 3.64
C ASP A 240 9.64 10.22 3.13
N GLU A 241 9.96 9.14 3.83
CA GLU A 241 9.49 7.79 3.51
C GLU A 241 8.00 7.56 3.77
N ARG A 242 7.43 8.24 4.78
CA ARG A 242 6.04 8.04 5.20
C ARG A 242 5.05 8.43 4.11
N LEU A 243 5.40 9.43 3.30
CA LEU A 243 4.54 9.98 2.25
C LEU A 243 4.97 9.56 0.82
N ALA A 244 6.00 8.73 0.67
CA ALA A 244 6.54 8.39 -0.65
C ALA A 244 5.56 7.57 -1.52
N ASN A 245 4.68 6.78 -0.91
CA ASN A 245 3.66 5.98 -1.62
C ASN A 245 2.29 6.66 -1.75
N GLU A 246 2.16 7.98 -1.53
CA GLU A 246 0.85 8.64 -1.55
C GLU A 246 0.13 8.57 -2.91
N THR A 247 0.88 8.61 -4.02
CA THR A 247 0.31 8.33 -5.35
C THR A 247 -0.10 6.86 -5.48
N TYR A 248 0.69 5.90 -4.99
CA TYR A 248 0.27 4.50 -4.99
C TYR A 248 -1.03 4.29 -4.18
N LYS A 249 -1.09 4.84 -2.96
CA LYS A 249 -2.25 4.71 -2.06
C LYS A 249 -3.53 5.28 -2.65
N ARG A 250 -3.41 6.36 -3.44
CA ARG A 250 -4.52 6.93 -4.22
C ARG A 250 -5.11 5.91 -5.19
N HIS A 251 -4.28 5.15 -5.90
CA HIS A 251 -4.72 4.22 -6.95
C HIS A 251 -5.08 2.83 -6.44
N PHE A 252 -4.35 2.31 -5.44
CA PHE A 252 -4.39 0.89 -5.07
C PHE A 252 -4.71 0.64 -3.59
N GLY A 253 -4.64 1.65 -2.72
CA GLY A 253 -4.95 1.51 -1.30
C GLY A 253 -3.74 1.16 -0.42
N PRO A 254 -3.90 0.28 0.58
CA PRO A 254 -2.87 0.06 1.60
C PRO A 254 -1.61 -0.59 1.03
N THR A 255 -0.45 -0.27 1.63
CA THR A 255 0.86 -0.84 1.26
C THR A 255 1.22 -2.08 2.09
N TYR A 256 0.38 -2.42 3.07
CA TYR A 256 0.45 -3.62 3.88
C TYR A 256 -0.98 -4.13 4.08
N TYR A 257 -1.23 -5.41 3.81
CA TYR A 257 -2.54 -6.02 4.04
C TYR A 257 -2.42 -7.54 4.02
N SER A 258 -3.53 -8.21 4.31
CA SER A 258 -3.63 -9.65 4.21
C SER A 258 -5.00 -10.06 3.71
N PHE A 259 -5.11 -11.27 3.18
CA PHE A 259 -6.37 -11.90 2.85
C PHE A 259 -6.21 -13.42 2.86
N ASP A 260 -7.31 -14.11 3.09
CA ASP A 260 -7.36 -15.55 3.00
C ASP A 260 -7.99 -15.98 1.67
N HIS A 261 -7.45 -17.02 1.06
CA HIS A 261 -8.05 -17.66 -0.11
C HIS A 261 -7.80 -19.16 -0.09
N GLY A 262 -8.85 -19.95 -0.18
CA GLY A 262 -8.77 -21.39 0.13
C GLY A 262 -8.20 -21.61 1.54
N ASN A 263 -7.13 -22.40 1.65
CA ASN A 263 -6.41 -22.65 2.91
C ASN A 263 -5.11 -21.84 3.06
N VAL A 264 -4.96 -20.75 2.31
CA VAL A 264 -3.76 -19.91 2.32
C VAL A 264 -4.08 -18.53 2.88
N HIS A 265 -3.25 -18.09 3.82
CA HIS A 265 -3.20 -16.71 4.31
C HIS A 265 -2.11 -15.95 3.55
N PHE A 266 -2.51 -14.97 2.75
CA PHE A 266 -1.59 -14.08 2.04
C PHE A 266 -1.25 -12.88 2.91
N VAL A 267 0.04 -12.57 3.01
CA VAL A 267 0.54 -11.37 3.70
C VAL A 267 1.29 -10.52 2.66
N ALA A 268 0.77 -9.34 2.40
CA ALA A 268 1.34 -8.37 1.48
C ALA A 268 2.17 -7.36 2.28
N LEU A 269 3.47 -7.27 1.97
CA LEU A 269 4.42 -6.42 2.68
C LEU A 269 5.18 -5.53 1.69
N ASN A 270 5.06 -4.21 1.84
CA ASN A 270 5.98 -3.28 1.20
C ASN A 270 7.31 -3.28 1.98
N ASN A 271 8.39 -3.71 1.33
CA ASN A 271 9.73 -3.75 1.92
C ASN A 271 10.64 -2.59 1.45
N VAL A 272 10.07 -1.54 0.87
CA VAL A 272 10.81 -0.40 0.31
C VAL A 272 10.70 0.83 1.23
N GLU A 273 11.84 1.33 1.68
CA GLU A 273 11.99 2.64 2.32
C GLU A 273 12.51 3.66 1.31
N TYR A 274 11.84 4.81 1.18
CA TYR A 274 12.39 5.92 0.42
C TYR A 274 13.47 6.65 1.22
N ALA A 275 14.70 6.68 0.71
CA ALA A 275 15.85 7.26 1.40
C ALA A 275 16.06 8.76 1.11
N GLY A 276 15.07 9.42 0.50
CA GLY A 276 15.15 10.82 0.09
C GLY A 276 15.92 11.04 -1.22
N ALA A 277 15.88 12.27 -1.72
CA ALA A 277 16.59 12.67 -2.93
C ALA A 277 18.11 12.46 -2.77
N GLY A 278 18.77 11.96 -3.82
CA GLY A 278 20.22 11.86 -3.85
C GLY A 278 20.88 13.24 -3.76
N ALA A 279 22.12 13.31 -3.26
CA ALA A 279 22.88 14.57 -3.13
C ALA A 279 23.10 15.32 -4.47
N ASP A 280 22.88 14.64 -5.60
CA ASP A 280 22.95 15.17 -6.97
C ASP A 280 21.58 15.55 -7.55
N GLY A 281 20.50 15.47 -6.76
CA GLY A 281 19.14 15.81 -7.18
C GLY A 281 18.48 14.80 -8.13
N ARG A 282 19.06 13.61 -8.33
CA ARG A 282 18.43 12.52 -9.11
C ARG A 282 17.35 11.81 -8.30
N ASN A 283 16.48 11.04 -8.99
CA ASN A 283 15.44 10.19 -8.39
C ASN A 283 16.01 9.53 -7.12
N GLY A 284 15.35 9.77 -5.99
CA GLY A 284 15.95 9.51 -4.69
C GLY A 284 16.22 8.03 -4.44
N GLY A 285 17.19 7.77 -3.55
CA GLY A 285 17.58 6.42 -3.21
C GLY A 285 16.48 5.67 -2.47
N TYR A 286 16.61 4.36 -2.36
CA TYR A 286 15.75 3.52 -1.52
C TYR A 286 16.60 2.52 -0.73
N ARG A 287 15.99 1.97 0.32
CA ARG A 287 16.53 0.85 1.10
C ARG A 287 15.50 -0.27 1.11
N GLY A 288 15.98 -1.50 1.03
CA GLY A 288 15.17 -2.70 1.27
C GLY A 288 15.30 -3.13 2.72
N TYR A 289 14.23 -3.71 3.26
CA TYR A 289 14.24 -4.43 4.54
C TYR A 289 14.29 -5.95 4.33
#